data_AF-A0A7W1ZY42-F1
#
_entry.id   AF-A0A7W1ZY42-F1
#
_cell.length_a   1.000
_cell.length_b   1.000
_cell.length_c   1.000
_cell.angle_alpha   90.00
_cell.angle_beta   90.00
_cell.angle_gamma   90.00
#
_symmetry.space_group_name_H-M   'P 1'
#
loop_
_entity.id
_entity.type
_entity.pdbx_description
1 polymer ?
#
loop_
_entity_poly.entity_id
_entity_poly.type
_entity_poly.pdbx_seq_one_letter_code
_entity_poly.pdbx_strand_id
1 'polypeptide(L)'
;LVSSAENVVYQQIKTLLSANPEIIKLTDRQKQEFTEMLAIVTMANFQMYQTAGKNNDAEAFAEAQSTAKQSLEKLFGVSADKIKITAKGLEFK
;
A
#
# COMPACT_ATOMS: atom_id res chain seq x y z
N LEU A 1 6.45 5.57 -17.04
CA LEU A 1 6.40 6.96 -16.50
C LEU A 1 5.52 6.91 -15.27
N VAL A 2 6.14 6.83 -14.09
CA VAL A 2 5.41 6.90 -12.81
C VAL A 2 4.78 8.30 -12.75
N SER A 3 3.47 8.38 -12.58
CA SER A 3 2.73 9.64 -12.55
C SER A 3 3.21 10.54 -11.39
N SER A 4 3.01 11.85 -11.50
CA SER A 4 3.42 12.80 -10.45
C SER A 4 2.78 12.48 -9.08
N ALA A 5 1.56 11.94 -9.07
CA ALA A 5 0.85 11.52 -7.87
C ALA A 5 1.49 10.30 -7.19
N GLU A 6 1.86 9.28 -7.96
CA GLU A 6 2.56 8.09 -7.44
C GLU A 6 3.91 8.46 -6.82
N ASN A 7 4.65 9.39 -7.41
CA ASN A 7 5.91 9.87 -6.85
C ASN A 7 5.71 10.62 -5.52
N VAL A 8 4.65 11.45 -5.39
CA VAL A 8 4.34 12.13 -4.13
C VAL A 8 4.02 11.13 -3.02
N VAL A 9 3.17 10.14 -3.31
CA VAL A 9 2.83 9.07 -2.35
C VAL A 9 4.08 8.28 -1.96
N TYR A 10 4.92 7.93 -2.94
CA TYR A 10 6.18 7.23 -2.69
C TYR A 10 7.12 8.01 -1.76
N GLN A 11 7.34 9.31 -2.01
CA GLN A 11 8.21 10.11 -1.15
C GLN A 11 7.68 10.21 0.28
N GLN A 12 6.37 10.30 0.45
CA GLN A 12 5.75 10.38 1.78
C GLN A 12 5.90 9.07 2.56
N ILE A 13 5.68 7.93 1.89
CA ILE A 13 5.96 6.60 2.46
C ILE A 13 7.44 6.48 2.83
N LYS A 14 8.34 6.90 1.95
CA LYS A 14 9.78 6.89 2.19
C LYS A 14 10.14 7.70 3.44
N THR A 15 9.59 8.89 3.61
CA THR A 15 9.81 9.74 4.80
C THR A 15 9.29 9.08 6.07
N LEU A 16 8.08 8.53 6.05
CA LEU A 16 7.50 7.82 7.21
C LEU A 16 8.34 6.62 7.64
N LEU A 17 8.76 5.80 6.67
CA LEU A 17 9.62 4.64 6.94
C LEU A 17 10.99 5.06 7.47
N SER A 18 11.58 6.12 6.91
CA SER A 18 12.90 6.63 7.32
C SER A 18 12.90 7.25 8.72
N ALA A 19 11.74 7.73 9.19
CA ALA A 19 11.58 8.28 10.53
C ALA A 19 11.23 7.23 11.59
N ASN A 20 10.95 5.98 11.21
CA ASN A 20 10.54 4.93 12.14
C ASN A 20 11.78 4.25 12.77
N PRO A 21 12.00 4.35 14.09
CA PRO A 21 13.18 3.81 14.75
C PRO A 21 13.28 2.28 14.64
N GLU A 22 12.17 1.57 14.50
CA GLU A 22 12.17 0.12 14.29
C GLU A 22 12.66 -0.26 12.89
N ILE A 23 12.37 0.56 11.88
CA ILE A 23 12.87 0.37 10.50
C ILE A 23 14.36 0.70 10.42
N ILE A 24 14.83 1.72 11.15
CA ILE A 24 16.25 2.11 11.18
C ILE A 24 17.13 1.00 11.74
N LYS A 25 16.64 0.25 12.73
CA LYS A 25 17.35 -0.88 13.36
C LYS A 25 17.50 -2.11 12.45
N LEU A 26 16.77 -2.17 11.33
CA LEU A 26 16.86 -3.28 10.40
C LEU A 26 18.18 -3.26 9.63
N THR A 27 18.73 -4.44 9.40
CA THR A 27 19.82 -4.62 8.43
C THR A 27 19.34 -4.34 7.01
N ASP A 28 20.25 -4.04 6.10
CA ASP A 28 19.89 -3.79 4.70
C ASP A 28 19.24 -5.00 4.04
N ARG A 29 19.65 -6.22 4.43
CA ARG A 29 18.99 -7.46 3.98
C ARG A 29 17.54 -7.53 4.44
N GLN A 30 17.25 -7.20 5.70
CA GLN A 30 15.88 -7.17 6.21
C GLN A 30 15.05 -6.09 5.54
N LYS A 31 15.61 -4.89 5.32
CA LYS A 31 14.91 -3.83 4.56
C LYS A 31 14.55 -4.29 3.15
N GLN A 32 15.45 -5.01 2.49
CA GLN A 32 15.19 -5.58 1.18
C GLN A 32 14.10 -6.65 1.21
N GLU A 33 14.14 -7.59 2.15
CA GLU A 33 13.08 -8.61 2.34
C GLU A 33 11.70 -7.98 2.57
N PHE A 34 11.61 -6.96 3.42
CA PHE A 34 10.34 -6.26 3.66
C PHE A 34 9.85 -5.49 2.41
N THR A 35 10.77 -4.93 1.63
CA THR A 35 10.43 -4.23 0.38
C THR A 35 9.93 -5.21 -0.68
N GLU A 36 10.60 -6.35 -0.83
CA GLU A 36 10.19 -7.43 -1.73
C GLU A 36 8.81 -8.00 -1.33
N MET A 37 8.60 -8.22 -0.04
CA MET A 37 7.32 -8.68 0.48
C MET A 37 6.20 -7.66 0.23
N LEU A 38 6.47 -6.36 0.43
CA LEU A 38 5.51 -5.29 0.13
C LEU A 38 5.15 -5.26 -1.36
N ALA A 39 6.15 -5.41 -2.24
CA ALA A 39 5.92 -5.45 -3.68
C ALA A 39 5.08 -6.67 -4.10
N ILE A 40 5.39 -7.85 -3.57
CA ILE A 40 4.65 -9.10 -3.82
C ILE A 40 3.20 -8.96 -3.37
N VAL A 41 2.95 -8.50 -2.15
CA VAL A 41 1.59 -8.33 -1.60
C VAL A 41 0.79 -7.34 -2.44
N THR A 42 1.41 -6.23 -2.85
CA THR A 42 0.74 -5.21 -3.66
C THR A 42 0.42 -5.73 -5.07
N MET A 43 1.35 -6.43 -5.73
CA MET A 43 1.13 -7.00 -7.06
C MET A 43 0.10 -8.14 -7.04
N ALA A 44 0.12 -9.00 -6.03
CA ALA A 44 -0.85 -10.10 -5.90
C ALA A 44 -2.28 -9.56 -5.76
N ASN A 45 -2.50 -8.59 -4.87
CA ASN A 45 -3.82 -7.96 -4.69
C ASN A 45 -4.28 -7.24 -5.98
N PHE A 46 -3.37 -6.56 -6.67
CA PHE A 46 -3.69 -5.88 -7.93
C PHE A 46 -4.05 -6.87 -9.06
N GLN A 47 -3.33 -7.98 -9.16
CA GLN A 47 -3.62 -9.02 -10.15
C GLN A 47 -4.95 -9.71 -9.89
N MET A 48 -5.29 -9.96 -8.62
CA MET A 48 -6.60 -10.50 -8.23
C MET A 48 -7.73 -9.54 -8.61
N TYR A 49 -7.60 -8.26 -8.27
CA TYR A 49 -8.58 -7.22 -8.63
C TYR A 49 -8.80 -7.13 -10.15
N GLN A 50 -7.72 -7.10 -10.93
CA GLN A 50 -7.81 -7.04 -12.39
C GLN A 50 -8.43 -8.30 -12.99
N THR A 51 -8.10 -9.47 -12.47
CA THR A 51 -8.64 -10.74 -12.97
C THR A 51 -10.13 -10.84 -12.67
N ALA A 52 -10.54 -10.49 -11.45
CA ALA A 52 -11.94 -10.45 -11.06
C ALA A 52 -12.75 -9.48 -11.94
N GLY A 53 -12.23 -8.27 -12.18
CA GLY A 53 -12.87 -7.29 -13.07
C GLY A 53 -12.99 -7.77 -14.52
N LYS A 54 -11.97 -8.45 -15.06
CA LYS A 54 -12.02 -9.03 -16.41
C LYS A 54 -13.04 -10.16 -16.53
N ASN A 55 -13.20 -10.96 -15.46
CA ASN A 55 -14.10 -12.11 -15.44
C ASN A 55 -15.53 -11.74 -15.02
N ASN A 56 -15.80 -10.47 -14.68
CA ASN A 56 -17.06 -10.02 -14.04
C ASN A 56 -17.40 -10.82 -12.77
N ASP A 57 -16.37 -11.26 -12.04
CA ASP A 57 -16.52 -11.99 -10.79
C ASP A 57 -16.66 -11.00 -9.63
N ALA A 58 -17.90 -10.73 -9.24
CA ALA A 58 -18.21 -9.76 -8.19
C ALA A 58 -17.71 -10.19 -6.80
N GLU A 59 -17.63 -11.48 -6.52
CA GLU A 59 -17.18 -12.00 -5.23
C GLU A 59 -15.67 -11.83 -5.09
N ALA A 60 -14.90 -12.28 -6.08
CA ALA A 60 -13.45 -12.10 -6.11
C ALA A 60 -13.05 -10.61 -6.13
N PHE A 61 -13.87 -9.77 -6.76
CA PHE A 61 -13.66 -8.32 -6.76
C PHE A 61 -13.84 -7.71 -5.37
N ALA A 62 -14.91 -8.09 -4.67
CA ALA A 62 -15.17 -7.64 -3.30
C ALA A 62 -14.09 -8.14 -2.32
N GLU A 63 -13.63 -9.38 -2.49
CA GLU A 63 -12.53 -9.95 -1.69
C GLU A 63 -11.22 -9.18 -1.89
N ALA A 64 -10.88 -8.83 -3.14
CA ALA A 64 -9.70 -8.03 -3.45
C ALA A 64 -9.76 -6.64 -2.81
N GLN A 65 -10.92 -5.99 -2.84
CA GLN A 65 -11.12 -4.70 -2.19
C GLN A 65 -11.04 -4.80 -0.66
N SER A 66 -11.63 -5.85 -0.06
CA SER A 66 -11.58 -6.08 1.38
C SER A 66 -10.14 -6.35 1.86
N THR A 67 -9.39 -7.18 1.14
CA THR A 67 -7.99 -7.49 1.45
C THR A 67 -7.10 -6.25 1.34
N ALA A 68 -7.30 -5.44 0.31
CA ALA A 68 -6.61 -4.16 0.15
C ALA A 68 -6.92 -3.20 1.30
N LYS A 69 -8.19 -3.09 1.71
CA LYS A 69 -8.61 -2.28 2.86
C LYS A 69 -7.90 -2.72 4.15
N GLN A 70 -7.95 -4.00 4.49
CA GLN A 70 -7.31 -4.51 5.71
C GLN A 70 -5.80 -4.27 5.71
N SER A 71 -5.16 -4.44 4.55
CA SER A 71 -3.73 -4.17 4.38
C SER A 71 -3.39 -2.70 4.61
N LEU A 72 -4.21 -1.78 4.08
CA LEU A 72 -4.07 -0.33 4.31
C LEU A 72 -4.26 0.03 5.78
N GLU A 73 -5.29 -0.49 6.43
CA GLU A 73 -5.57 -0.23 7.85
C GLU A 73 -4.44 -0.73 8.75
N LYS A 74 -3.89 -1.91 8.46
CA LYS A 74 -2.72 -2.45 9.16
C LYS A 74 -1.47 -1.61 8.93
N LEU A 75 -1.25 -1.11 7.71
CA LEU A 75 -0.09 -0.32 7.36
C LEU A 75 -0.10 1.06 8.04
N PHE A 76 -1.26 1.71 8.08
CA PHE A 76 -1.39 3.08 8.56
C PHE A 76 -1.90 3.20 10.00
N GLY A 77 -2.38 2.10 10.61
CA GLY A 77 -2.89 2.09 11.98
C GLY A 77 -4.19 2.89 12.17
N VAL A 78 -4.86 3.26 11.08
CA VAL A 78 -6.14 3.98 11.07
C VAL A 78 -7.10 3.32 10.09
N SER A 79 -8.40 3.53 10.30
CA SER A 79 -9.44 3.04 9.39
C SER A 79 -9.27 3.61 7.98
N ALA A 80 -9.53 2.80 6.93
CA ALA A 80 -9.21 3.20 5.56
C ALA A 80 -10.08 4.38 5.06
N ASP A 81 -11.28 4.54 5.60
CA ASP A 81 -12.19 5.66 5.35
C ASP A 81 -11.66 7.01 5.89
N LYS A 82 -10.68 6.96 6.80
CA LYS A 82 -9.96 8.12 7.33
C LYS A 82 -8.76 8.52 6.49
N ILE A 83 -8.36 7.70 5.53
CA ILE A 83 -7.22 7.95 4.65
C ILE A 83 -7.72 8.72 3.43
N LYS A 84 -7.24 9.95 3.26
CA LYS A 84 -7.55 10.79 2.10
C LYS A 84 -6.29 11.09 1.31
N ILE A 85 -6.34 10.86 0.00
CA ILE A 85 -5.31 11.35 -0.93
C ILE A 85 -5.66 12.78 -1.30
N THR A 86 -4.77 13.73 -1.00
CA THR A 86 -4.87 15.14 -1.39
C THR A 86 -3.68 15.54 -2.25
N ALA A 87 -3.67 16.80 -2.73
CA ALA A 87 -2.53 17.35 -3.47
C ALA A 87 -1.23 17.38 -2.65
N LYS A 88 -1.30 17.23 -1.32
CA LYS A 88 -0.14 17.14 -0.42
C LYS A 88 0.23 15.69 -0.07
N GLY A 89 -0.48 14.71 -0.64
CA GLY A 89 -0.30 13.29 -0.36
C GLY A 89 -1.37 12.72 0.59
N LEU A 90 -1.02 11.72 1.40
CA LEU A 90 -1.92 11.08 2.36
C LEU A 90 -2.16 11.99 3.57
N GLU A 91 -3.44 12.22 3.87
CA GLU A 91 -3.94 12.87 5.07
C GLU A 91 -4.79 11.87 5.86
N PHE A 92 -4.65 11.86 7.19
CA PHE A 92 -5.39 10.99 8.10
C PHE A 92 -6.37 11.84 8.92
N LYS A 93 -7.67 11.57 8.82
CA LYS A 93 -8.73 12.33 9.50
C LYS A 93 -9.31 11.62 10.72
#